data_AF-A0A534B518-F1
#
_entry.id   AF-A0A534B518-F1
#
_cell.length_a   1.000
_cell.length_b   1.000
_cell.length_c   1.000
_cell.angle_alpha   90.00
_cell.angle_beta   90.00
_cell.angle_gamma   90.00
#
_symmetry.space_group_name_H-M   'P 1'
#
loop_
_entity.id
_entity.type
_entity.pdbx_description
1 polymer ?
#
loop_
_entity_poly.entity_id
_entity_poly.type
_entity_poly.pdbx_seq_one_letter_code
_entity_poly.pdbx_strand_id
1 'polypeptide(L)'
;MRVSLSTFGGTVSAISPKVDSDTRNVQVEAKVPNPDRVLTPGMFASVSVEVGSKQRHLTLPQTAVVYNPYGETVFVVLTKAEADRRQAAEAAATAAANDDPPKEKQQDQRAAKKPGKGPQLPPDALVVQQTFVTTGPTRGDQVAILKGLDEGVEVVTSGQIKLKSGAPIRIDNSVQPANSPNPTPQEH
;
A
#
# COMPACT_ATOMS: atom_id res chain seq x y z
N MET A 1 19.60 26.01 -25.20
CA MET A 1 19.77 25.98 -23.74
C MET A 1 19.85 24.50 -23.33
N ARG A 2 21.04 23.98 -23.01
CA ARG A 2 21.22 22.57 -22.58
C ARG A 2 21.04 22.52 -21.07
N VAL A 3 19.92 21.99 -20.59
CA VAL A 3 19.71 21.72 -19.17
C VAL A 3 20.38 20.38 -18.86
N SER A 4 21.51 20.43 -18.15
CA SER A 4 22.20 19.23 -17.67
C SER A 4 21.68 18.90 -16.27
N LEU A 5 20.81 17.90 -16.18
CA LEU A 5 20.35 17.34 -14.91
C LEU A 5 21.52 16.55 -14.29
N SER A 6 22.29 17.19 -13.41
CA SER A 6 23.40 16.55 -12.69
C SER A 6 23.00 16.33 -11.24
N THR A 7 22.94 15.07 -10.82
CA THR A 7 22.66 14.69 -9.43
C THR A 7 23.93 14.80 -8.60
N PHE A 8 23.92 15.67 -7.59
CA PHE A 8 25.03 15.81 -6.66
C PHE A 8 24.62 15.27 -5.30
N GLY A 9 25.36 14.29 -4.78
CA GLY A 9 25.22 13.84 -3.41
C GLY A 9 25.76 14.92 -2.46
N GLY A 10 24.93 15.40 -1.55
CA GLY A 10 25.29 16.40 -0.55
C GLY A 10 24.73 16.03 0.81
N THR A 11 25.45 16.38 1.87
CA THR A 11 25.00 16.15 3.25
C THR A 11 24.42 17.45 3.81
N VAL A 12 23.22 17.37 4.38
CA VAL A 12 22.61 18.48 5.13
C VAL A 12 23.41 18.68 6.41
N SER A 13 23.96 19.86 6.62
CA SER A 13 24.91 20.13 7.72
C SER A 13 24.32 21.00 8.83
N ALA A 14 23.28 21.80 8.56
CA ALA A 14 22.61 22.60 9.59
C ALA A 14 21.12 22.82 9.26
N ILE A 15 20.27 22.60 10.26
CA ILE A 15 18.86 23.01 10.25
C ILE A 15 18.76 24.15 11.26
N SER A 16 18.52 25.37 10.80
CA SER A 16 18.37 26.52 11.70
C SER A 16 17.11 26.34 12.57
N PRO A 17 17.19 26.42 13.90
CA PRO A 17 16.06 26.17 14.79
C PRO A 17 15.03 27.31 14.85
N LYS A 18 15.25 28.41 14.13
CA LYS A 18 14.26 29.49 13.98
C LYS A 18 13.26 29.12 12.89
N VAL A 19 12.20 28.44 13.30
CA VAL A 19 10.94 28.45 12.55
C VAL A 19 10.44 29.89 12.57
N ASP A 20 10.31 30.48 11.39
CA ASP A 20 9.56 31.72 11.23
C ASP A 20 8.08 31.34 11.36
N SER A 21 7.47 31.68 12.50
CA SER A 21 6.13 31.22 12.91
C SER A 21 5.02 31.63 11.93
N ASP A 22 5.26 32.68 11.14
CA ASP A 22 4.31 33.20 10.17
C ASP A 22 4.30 32.41 8.85
N THR A 23 5.42 31.80 8.47
CA THR A 23 5.55 31.07 7.19
C THR A 23 5.76 29.56 7.34
N ARG A 24 6.09 29.08 8.55
CA ARG A 24 6.44 27.68 8.84
C ARG A 24 7.57 27.13 7.95
N ASN A 25 8.40 28.00 7.39
CA ASN A 25 9.53 27.62 6.58
C ASN A 25 10.77 27.40 7.46
N VAL A 26 11.60 26.45 7.06
CA VAL A 26 12.86 26.13 7.73
C VAL A 26 14.00 26.35 6.76
N GLN A 27 14.99 27.16 7.16
CA GLN A 27 16.21 27.34 6.37
C GLN A 27 17.16 26.17 6.62
N VAL A 28 17.47 25.41 5.56
CA VAL A 28 18.35 24.25 5.60
C VAL A 28 19.63 24.57 4.82
N GLU A 29 20.79 24.39 5.45
CA GLU A 29 22.09 24.54 4.79
C GLU A 29 22.67 23.16 4.48
N ALA A 30 22.93 22.88 3.20
CA ALA A 30 23.52 21.65 2.73
C ALA A 30 24.88 21.92 2.08
N LYS A 31 25.88 21.08 2.41
CA LYS A 31 27.22 21.20 1.84
C LYS A 31 27.36 20.23 0.68
N VAL A 32 27.49 20.77 -0.53
CA VAL A 32 27.67 19.99 -1.76
C VAL A 32 29.11 20.14 -2.25
N PRO A 33 29.88 19.05 -2.40
CA PRO A 33 31.20 19.12 -3.02
C PRO A 33 31.05 19.47 -4.51
N ASN A 34 31.67 20.57 -4.94
CA ASN A 34 31.66 21.05 -6.33
C ASN A 34 33.08 21.04 -6.94
N PRO A 35 33.72 19.86 -7.10
CA PRO A 35 35.10 19.77 -7.58
C PRO A 35 35.26 20.31 -9.02
N ASP A 36 34.26 20.12 -9.87
CA ASP A 36 34.27 20.51 -11.28
C ASP A 36 33.84 21.97 -11.53
N ARG A 37 33.56 22.75 -10.47
CA ARG A 37 33.07 24.16 -10.54
C ARG A 37 31.82 24.35 -11.41
N VAL A 38 31.02 23.30 -11.57
CA VAL A 38 29.79 23.33 -12.37
C VAL A 38 28.72 24.17 -11.67
N LEU A 39 28.73 24.22 -10.33
CA LEU A 39 27.80 25.05 -9.57
C LEU A 39 28.25 26.52 -9.50
N THR A 40 27.57 27.41 -10.23
CA THR A 40 27.74 28.87 -10.14
C THR A 40 26.78 29.51 -9.12
N PRO A 41 27.18 30.63 -8.47
CA PRO A 41 26.29 31.39 -7.60
C PRO A 41 25.07 31.94 -8.35
N GLY A 42 23.88 31.78 -7.78
CA GLY A 42 22.62 32.25 -8.37
C GLY A 42 21.83 31.20 -9.15
N MET A 43 22.30 29.95 -9.23
CA MET A 43 21.52 28.87 -9.82
C MET A 43 20.41 28.36 -8.89
N PHE A 44 19.28 28.00 -9.50
CA PHE A 44 18.22 27.27 -8.81
C PHE A 44 18.55 25.78 -8.80
N ALA A 45 18.36 25.14 -7.64
CA ALA A 45 18.51 23.70 -7.48
C ALA A 45 17.24 23.11 -6.86
N SER A 46 16.75 22.01 -7.42
CA SER A 46 15.75 21.16 -6.77
C SER A 46 16.48 20.19 -5.85
N VAL A 47 16.15 20.19 -4.56
CA VAL A 47 16.76 19.31 -3.55
C VAL A 47 15.74 18.27 -3.13
N SER A 48 16.07 16.99 -3.31
CA SER A 48 15.30 15.88 -2.74
C SER A 48 16.04 15.36 -1.52
N VAL A 49 15.43 15.48 -0.33
CA VAL A 49 16.01 15.00 0.92
C VAL A 49 15.35 13.67 1.27
N GLU A 50 16.12 12.58 1.23
CA GLU A 50 15.67 11.29 1.74
C GLU A 50 15.82 11.26 3.27
N VAL A 51 14.71 11.48 3.98
CA VAL A 51 14.68 11.45 5.45
C VAL A 51 14.28 10.06 5.94
N GLY A 52 15.04 9.51 6.89
CA GLY A 52 14.73 8.26 7.58
C GLY A 52 15.61 7.07 7.19
N SER A 53 15.57 6.02 8.00
CA SER A 53 16.31 4.77 7.75
C SER A 53 15.67 3.98 6.61
N LYS A 54 16.48 3.29 5.80
CA LYS A 54 15.98 2.35 4.76
C LYS A 54 15.28 1.18 5.43
N GLN A 55 13.97 1.27 5.61
CA GLN A 55 13.17 0.18 6.14
C GLN A 55 12.68 -0.71 5.00
N ARG A 56 12.86 -2.02 5.17
CA ARG A 56 12.33 -3.02 4.24
C ARG A 56 10.90 -3.32 4.66
N HIS A 57 9.94 -2.93 3.82
CA HIS A 57 8.52 -3.17 4.01
C HIS A 57 7.98 -3.96 2.82
N LEU A 58 6.97 -4.80 3.06
CA LEU A 58 6.17 -5.36 1.99
C LEU A 58 5.40 -4.20 1.35
N THR A 59 5.50 -4.02 0.04
CA THR A 59 4.89 -2.88 -0.66
C THR A 59 3.92 -3.39 -1.69
N LEU A 60 2.75 -2.77 -1.74
CA LEU A 60 1.74 -3.01 -2.76
C LEU A 60 1.43 -1.71 -3.50
N PRO A 61 1.03 -1.78 -4.78
CA PRO A 61 0.43 -0.64 -5.45
C PRO A 61 -0.78 -0.13 -4.66
N GLN A 62 -0.95 1.18 -4.56
CA GLN A 62 -2.11 1.77 -3.87
C GLN A 62 -3.44 1.28 -4.47
N THR A 63 -3.45 0.95 -5.76
CA THR A 63 -4.65 0.43 -6.44
C THR A 63 -5.09 -0.95 -5.94
N ALA A 64 -4.24 -1.70 -5.24
CA ALA A 64 -4.58 -3.00 -4.66
C ALA A 64 -5.24 -2.91 -3.28
N VAL A 65 -5.20 -1.73 -2.64
CA VAL A 65 -5.75 -1.51 -1.31
C VAL A 65 -7.16 -0.92 -1.44
N VAL A 66 -8.13 -1.58 -0.83
CA VAL A 66 -9.50 -1.10 -0.71
C VAL A 66 -9.68 -0.48 0.67
N TYR A 67 -9.84 0.85 0.68
CA TYR A 67 -10.10 1.63 1.88
C TYR A 67 -11.60 1.66 2.18
N ASN A 68 -11.99 1.02 3.29
CA ASN A 68 -13.35 1.06 3.79
C ASN A 68 -13.40 1.83 5.13
N PRO A 69 -14.56 2.37 5.53
CA PRO A 69 -14.72 3.05 6.83
C PRO A 69 -14.37 2.19 8.05
N TYR A 70 -14.37 0.87 7.87
CA TYR A 70 -14.09 -0.13 8.91
C TYR A 70 -12.67 -0.68 8.88
N GLY A 71 -11.82 -0.21 7.96
CA GLY A 71 -10.45 -0.66 7.81
C GLY A 71 -10.02 -0.88 6.36
N GLU A 72 -8.77 -1.28 6.21
CA GLU A 72 -8.11 -1.48 4.93
C GLU A 72 -8.11 -2.97 4.58
N THR A 73 -8.51 -3.28 3.36
CA THR A 73 -8.57 -4.67 2.91
C THR A 73 -7.93 -4.86 1.55
N VAL A 74 -7.30 -6.02 1.37
CA VAL A 74 -6.68 -6.44 0.11
C VAL A 74 -7.30 -7.77 -0.30
N PHE A 75 -7.47 -7.98 -1.60
CA PHE A 75 -7.92 -9.26 -2.14
C PHE A 75 -6.72 -10.13 -2.50
N VAL A 76 -6.55 -11.25 -1.81
CA VAL A 76 -5.53 -12.26 -2.12
C VAL A 76 -6.10 -13.32 -3.05
N VAL A 77 -5.32 -13.77 -4.01
CA VAL A 77 -5.66 -14.85 -4.93
C VAL A 77 -5.22 -16.17 -4.32
N LEU A 78 -6.14 -17.11 -4.19
CA LEU A 78 -5.91 -18.43 -3.60
C LEU A 78 -6.61 -19.49 -4.45
N THR A 79 -6.15 -20.73 -4.38
CA THR A 79 -6.98 -21.84 -4.87
C THR A 79 -8.18 -22.04 -3.96
N LYS A 80 -9.28 -22.56 -4.50
CA LYS A 80 -10.47 -22.83 -3.70
C LYS A 80 -10.18 -23.77 -2.52
N ALA A 81 -9.32 -24.76 -2.71
CA ALA A 81 -8.90 -25.67 -1.64
C ALA A 81 -8.10 -24.96 -0.52
N GLU A 82 -7.30 -23.95 -0.85
CA GLU A 82 -6.57 -23.15 0.14
C GLU A 82 -7.47 -22.13 0.83
N ALA A 83 -8.38 -21.50 0.09
CA ALA A 83 -9.35 -20.57 0.66
C ALA A 83 -10.27 -21.26 1.67
N ASP A 84 -10.78 -22.47 1.36
CA ASP A 84 -11.62 -23.23 2.31
C ASP A 84 -10.81 -23.62 3.56
N ARG A 85 -9.54 -24.02 3.40
CA ARG A 85 -8.64 -24.32 4.53
C ARG A 85 -8.32 -23.09 5.38
N ARG A 86 -8.04 -21.93 4.76
CA ARG A 86 -7.81 -20.66 5.46
C ARG A 86 -9.06 -20.16 6.14
N GLN A 87 -10.22 -20.23 5.49
CA GLN A 87 -11.51 -19.84 6.08
C GLN A 87 -11.87 -20.74 7.27
N ALA A 88 -11.61 -22.04 7.21
CA ALA A 88 -11.81 -22.94 8.33
C ALA A 88 -10.86 -22.63 9.51
N ALA A 89 -9.59 -22.30 9.23
CA ALA A 89 -8.61 -21.91 10.25
C ALA A 89 -8.95 -20.54 10.87
N GLU A 90 -9.39 -19.58 10.06
CA GLU A 90 -9.81 -18.24 10.49
C GLU A 90 -11.10 -18.29 11.31
N ALA A 91 -12.06 -19.14 10.94
CA ALA A 91 -13.27 -19.40 11.73
C ALA A 91 -12.96 -20.05 13.10
N ALA A 92 -11.94 -20.91 13.17
CA ALA A 92 -11.47 -21.47 14.43
C ALA A 92 -10.72 -20.45 15.30
N ALA A 93 -9.92 -19.56 14.69
CA ALA A 93 -9.18 -18.53 15.40
C ALA A 93 -10.08 -17.40 15.93
N THR A 94 -11.10 -16.99 15.17
CA THR A 94 -12.09 -16.00 15.62
C THR A 94 -13.00 -16.53 16.73
N ALA A 95 -13.26 -17.83 16.79
CA ALA A 95 -13.98 -18.44 17.91
C ALA A 95 -13.18 -18.44 19.23
N ALA A 96 -11.84 -18.46 19.16
CA ALA A 96 -10.96 -18.48 20.33
C ALA A 96 -10.59 -17.08 20.87
N ALA A 97 -10.87 -16.00 20.13
CA ALA A 97 -10.51 -14.63 20.50
C ALA A 97 -11.65 -13.82 21.14
N ASN A 98 -12.85 -14.40 21.28
CA ASN A 98 -14.03 -13.72 21.82
C ASN A 98 -14.39 -14.25 23.22
N ASP A 99 -13.72 -13.73 24.25
CA ASP A 99 -14.05 -13.94 25.68
C ASP A 99 -14.75 -12.72 26.31
N ASP A 100 -15.35 -11.85 25.50
CA ASP A 100 -16.15 -10.72 25.99
C ASP A 100 -17.39 -10.52 25.10
N PRO A 101 -18.63 -10.61 25.64
CA PRO A 101 -19.85 -10.50 24.84
C PRO A 101 -20.18 -9.01 24.58
N PRO A 102 -20.35 -8.58 23.32
CA PRO A 102 -21.05 -7.33 23.06
C PRO A 102 -22.54 -7.58 23.29
N LYS A 103 -23.05 -7.09 24.42
CA LYS A 103 -24.48 -6.77 24.54
C LYS A 103 -24.80 -5.57 23.65
N GLU A 104 -26.06 -5.58 23.23
CA GLU A 104 -26.84 -4.53 22.59
C GLU A 104 -26.98 -4.61 21.06
N LYS A 105 -28.22 -4.91 20.70
CA LYS A 105 -28.78 -5.15 19.37
C LYS A 105 -29.27 -3.84 18.76
N GLN A 106 -29.01 -3.65 17.48
CA GLN A 106 -29.95 -3.04 16.53
C GLN A 106 -29.55 -3.60 15.15
N GLN A 107 -30.05 -4.76 14.74
CA GLN A 107 -31.42 -5.01 14.28
C GLN A 107 -31.87 -4.01 13.22
N ASP A 108 -31.19 -4.06 12.06
CA ASP A 108 -31.90 -3.94 10.79
C ASP A 108 -31.61 -5.16 9.93
N GLN A 109 -32.70 -5.76 9.51
CA GLN A 109 -32.77 -7.09 8.95
C GLN A 109 -32.24 -7.06 7.51
N ARG A 110 -31.05 -7.61 7.30
CA ARG A 110 -30.76 -8.33 6.05
C ARG A 110 -30.56 -9.78 6.41
N ALA A 111 -31.62 -10.54 6.15
CA ALA A 111 -31.71 -11.98 6.21
C ALA A 111 -30.33 -12.65 6.13
N ALA A 112 -30.03 -13.42 7.17
CA ALA A 112 -28.95 -14.38 7.22
C ALA A 112 -29.12 -15.39 6.08
N LYS A 113 -28.66 -15.02 4.89
CA LYS A 113 -28.33 -15.97 3.85
C LYS A 113 -27.03 -16.60 4.34
N LYS A 114 -27.14 -17.76 5.00
CA LYS A 114 -26.06 -18.76 5.04
C LYS A 114 -25.35 -18.65 3.71
N PRO A 115 -24.00 -18.52 3.63
CA PRO A 115 -23.34 -18.46 2.34
C PRO A 115 -23.80 -19.69 1.58
N GLY A 116 -24.73 -19.48 0.65
CA GLY A 116 -25.32 -20.55 -0.11
C GLY A 116 -24.12 -21.15 -0.78
N LYS A 117 -23.85 -22.42 -0.49
CA LYS A 117 -22.81 -23.19 -1.15
C LYS A 117 -22.97 -22.87 -2.63
N GLY A 118 -22.09 -22.00 -3.13
CA GLY A 118 -22.15 -21.56 -4.50
C GLY A 118 -22.01 -22.78 -5.39
N PRO A 119 -22.06 -22.64 -6.71
CA PRO A 119 -21.58 -23.71 -7.59
C PRO A 119 -20.28 -24.26 -7.00
N GLN A 120 -20.23 -25.56 -6.72
CA GLN A 120 -19.04 -26.21 -6.16
C GLN A 120 -17.96 -26.07 -7.23
N LEU A 121 -17.23 -24.96 -7.16
CA LEU A 121 -16.13 -24.65 -8.05
C LEU A 121 -15.08 -25.77 -7.89
N PRO A 122 -14.38 -26.15 -8.96
CA PRO A 122 -13.32 -27.15 -8.88
C PRO A 122 -12.25 -26.72 -7.85
N PRO A 123 -11.57 -27.67 -7.21
CA PRO A 123 -10.56 -27.38 -6.18
C PRO A 123 -9.42 -26.50 -6.72
N ASP A 124 -9.11 -26.61 -8.01
CA ASP A 124 -8.11 -25.82 -8.73
C ASP A 124 -8.64 -24.46 -9.22
N ALA A 125 -9.91 -24.12 -8.97
CA ALA A 125 -10.42 -22.80 -9.32
C ALA A 125 -9.75 -21.73 -8.46
N LEU A 126 -9.25 -20.69 -9.10
CA LEU A 126 -8.76 -19.49 -8.42
C LEU A 126 -9.95 -18.69 -7.87
N VAL A 127 -9.86 -18.37 -6.60
CA VAL A 127 -10.81 -17.55 -5.88
C VAL A 127 -10.08 -16.41 -5.20
N VAL A 128 -10.78 -15.33 -4.92
CA VAL A 128 -10.23 -14.22 -4.13
C VAL A 128 -10.72 -14.29 -2.70
N GLN A 129 -9.84 -14.05 -1.73
CA GLN A 129 -10.21 -13.88 -0.34
C GLN A 129 -9.91 -12.45 0.08
N GLN A 130 -10.86 -11.80 0.75
CA GLN A 130 -10.64 -10.49 1.33
C GLN A 130 -9.90 -10.66 2.64
N THR A 131 -8.76 -9.98 2.79
CA THR A 131 -7.94 -10.02 4.00
C THR A 131 -7.77 -8.60 4.53
N PHE A 132 -7.96 -8.44 5.84
CA PHE A 132 -7.70 -7.18 6.53
C PHE A 132 -6.19 -6.97 6.67
N VAL A 133 -5.74 -5.79 6.27
CA VAL A 133 -4.34 -5.40 6.35
C VAL A 133 -4.19 -4.12 7.15
N THR A 134 -2.99 -3.90 7.66
CA THR A 134 -2.59 -2.61 8.22
C THR A 134 -1.60 -1.99 7.27
N THR A 135 -1.97 -0.89 6.64
CA THR A 135 -1.03 -0.13 5.81
C THR A 135 -0.14 0.78 6.66
N GLY A 136 0.97 1.18 6.08
CA GLY A 136 1.97 2.06 6.64
C GLY A 136 2.27 3.23 5.70
N PRO A 137 3.48 3.81 5.78
CA PRO A 137 3.83 4.97 4.97
C PRO A 137 3.73 4.67 3.47
N THR A 138 3.24 5.65 2.71
CA THR A 138 3.17 5.60 1.25
C THR A 138 4.38 6.28 0.63
N ARG A 139 4.85 5.75 -0.50
CA ARG A 139 5.95 6.33 -1.27
C ARG A 139 5.64 6.20 -2.76
N GLY A 140 5.43 7.33 -3.43
CA GLY A 140 5.00 7.35 -4.82
C GLY A 140 3.66 6.63 -4.97
N ASP A 141 3.64 5.59 -5.81
CA ASP A 141 2.44 4.78 -6.07
C ASP A 141 2.33 3.55 -5.15
N GLN A 142 3.27 3.37 -4.23
CA GLN A 142 3.34 2.21 -3.35
C GLN A 142 2.91 2.52 -1.92
N VAL A 143 2.22 1.55 -1.32
CA VAL A 143 1.77 1.56 0.06
C VAL A 143 2.49 0.43 0.81
N ALA A 144 3.14 0.75 1.92
CA ALA A 144 3.73 -0.26 2.78
C ALA A 144 2.62 -1.04 3.51
N ILE A 145 2.73 -2.36 3.59
CA ILE A 145 1.88 -3.23 4.39
C ILE A 145 2.67 -3.64 5.63
N LEU A 146 2.19 -3.22 6.80
CA LEU A 146 2.80 -3.51 8.08
C LEU A 146 2.37 -4.88 8.61
N LYS A 147 1.10 -5.25 8.42
CA LYS A 147 0.50 -6.50 8.92
C LYS A 147 -0.65 -6.99 8.03
N GLY A 148 -0.96 -8.28 8.16
CA GLY A 148 -2.12 -8.91 7.52
C GLY A 148 -1.84 -9.53 6.15
N LEU A 149 -0.59 -9.48 5.67
CA LEU A 149 -0.20 -10.06 4.40
C LEU A 149 1.18 -10.69 4.50
N ASP A 150 1.31 -11.92 4.00
CA ASP A 150 2.57 -12.64 3.91
C ASP A 150 3.34 -12.26 2.63
N GLU A 151 4.66 -12.38 2.66
CA GLU A 151 5.49 -12.18 1.46
C GLU A 151 5.21 -13.28 0.41
N GLY A 152 5.19 -12.89 -0.86
CA GLY A 152 5.02 -13.82 -1.99
C GLY A 152 3.58 -14.20 -2.32
N VAL A 153 2.58 -13.63 -1.62
CA VAL A 153 1.17 -13.83 -1.95
C VAL A 153 0.76 -13.01 -3.18
N GLU A 154 -0.09 -13.59 -4.02
CA GLU A 154 -0.64 -12.90 -5.18
C GLU A 154 -1.84 -12.04 -4.75
N VAL A 155 -1.81 -10.77 -5.11
CA VAL A 155 -2.85 -9.79 -4.77
C VAL A 155 -3.50 -9.22 -6.01
N VAL A 156 -4.78 -8.90 -5.89
CA VAL A 156 -5.53 -8.25 -6.96
C VAL A 156 -5.22 -6.75 -6.96
N THR A 157 -4.73 -6.25 -8.09
CA THR A 157 -4.38 -4.83 -8.27
C THR A 157 -5.45 -4.03 -9.03
N SER A 158 -6.47 -4.72 -9.61
CA SER A 158 -7.49 -4.13 -10.48
C SER A 158 -8.80 -4.93 -10.46
N GLY A 159 -9.93 -4.25 -10.69
CA GLY A 159 -11.26 -4.90 -10.77
C GLY A 159 -11.93 -5.22 -9.42
N GLN A 160 -11.32 -4.81 -8.30
CA GLN A 160 -11.79 -5.05 -6.93
C GLN A 160 -13.21 -4.59 -6.62
N ILE A 161 -13.73 -3.59 -7.33
CA ILE A 161 -15.11 -3.08 -7.18
C ILE A 161 -16.16 -4.17 -7.42
N LYS A 162 -15.87 -5.14 -8.29
CA LYS A 162 -16.79 -6.22 -8.65
C LYS A 162 -16.52 -7.53 -7.89
N LEU A 163 -15.49 -7.57 -7.05
CA LEU A 163 -15.05 -8.78 -6.36
C LEU A 163 -15.70 -8.89 -4.98
N LYS A 164 -15.89 -10.14 -4.55
CA LYS A 164 -16.36 -10.52 -3.22
C LYS A 164 -15.49 -11.66 -2.72
N SER A 165 -15.33 -11.79 -1.41
CA SER A 165 -14.62 -12.94 -0.84
C SER A 165 -15.26 -14.27 -1.31
N GLY A 166 -14.43 -15.19 -1.77
CA GLY A 166 -14.81 -16.46 -2.39
C GLY A 166 -15.24 -16.40 -3.86
N ALA A 167 -15.21 -15.22 -4.50
CA ALA A 167 -15.58 -15.10 -5.91
C ALA A 167 -14.53 -15.77 -6.81
N PRO A 168 -14.95 -16.58 -7.81
CA PRO A 168 -14.03 -17.13 -8.78
C PRO A 168 -13.49 -16.01 -9.68
N ILE A 169 -12.20 -16.06 -9.96
CA ILE A 169 -11.56 -15.11 -10.87
C ILE A 169 -10.80 -15.83 -11.97
N ARG A 170 -10.55 -15.09 -13.06
CA ARG A 170 -9.54 -15.44 -14.04
C ARG A 170 -8.51 -14.32 -14.02
N ILE A 171 -7.24 -14.68 -13.94
CA ILE A 171 -6.14 -13.73 -13.99
C ILE A 171 -5.95 -13.32 -15.44
N ASP A 172 -6.07 -12.02 -15.71
CA ASP A 172 -5.68 -11.42 -16.98
C ASP A 172 -4.61 -10.36 -16.68
N ASN A 173 -3.35 -10.70 -16.98
CA ASN A 173 -2.20 -9.83 -16.75
C ASN A 173 -1.83 -9.00 -17.99
N SER A 174 -2.73 -8.90 -18.98
CA SER A 174 -2.49 -8.15 -20.21
C SER A 174 -2.25 -6.66 -19.95
N VAL A 175 -2.85 -6.13 -18.87
CA VAL A 175 -2.70 -4.73 -18.46
C VAL A 175 -2.35 -4.69 -16.96
N GLN A 176 -1.13 -4.25 -16.64
CA GLN A 176 -0.67 -4.05 -15.28
C GLN A 176 -0.65 -2.55 -14.95
N PRO A 177 -1.29 -2.10 -13.85
CA PRO A 177 -1.19 -0.72 -13.40
C PRO A 177 0.26 -0.31 -13.11
N ALA A 178 0.54 0.98 -13.14
CA ALA A 178 1.85 1.51 -12.76
C ALA A 178 2.21 1.09 -11.32
N ASN A 179 3.41 0.54 -11.15
CA ASN A 179 3.96 0.13 -9.86
C ASN A 179 5.38 0.70 -9.73
N SER A 180 5.49 1.99 -9.43
CA SER A 180 6.78 2.68 -9.32
C SER A 180 6.96 3.33 -7.94
N PRO A 181 8.07 3.03 -7.23
CA PRO A 181 8.36 3.64 -5.92
C PRO A 181 8.88 5.09 -6.04
N ASN A 182 9.18 5.57 -7.25
CA ASN A 182 9.59 6.95 -7.50
C ASN A 182 9.03 7.43 -8.85
N PRO A 183 7.74 7.79 -8.92
CA PRO A 183 7.15 8.29 -10.16
C PRO A 183 7.72 9.69 -10.46
N THR A 184 8.34 9.85 -11.62
CA THR A 184 8.60 11.19 -12.16
C THR A 184 7.28 11.78 -12.63
N PRO A 185 6.87 12.99 -12.19
CA PRO A 185 5.68 13.64 -12.71
C PRO A 185 5.77 13.72 -14.23
N GLN A 186 4.80 13.14 -14.95
CA GLN A 186 4.63 13.44 -16.36
C GLN A 186 3.85 14.74 -16.44
N GLU A 187 4.54 15.84 -16.77
CA GLU A 187 3.84 17.06 -17.22
C GLU A 187 3.10 16.73 -18.51
N HIS A 188 1.81 17.05 -18.54
CA HIS A 188 0.92 16.79 -19.66
C HIS A 188 0.54 18.08 -20.36
#